data_AF-A0A937V224-F1
#
_entry.id   AF-A0A937V224-F1
#
_cell.length_a   1.000
_cell.length_b   1.000
_cell.length_c   1.000
_cell.angle_alpha   90.00
_cell.angle_beta   90.00
_cell.angle_gamma   90.00
#
_symmetry.space_group_name_H-M   'P 1'
#
loop_
_entity.id
_entity.type
_entity.pdbx_description
1 polymer ?
#
loop_
_entity_poly.entity_id
_entity_poly.type
_entity_poly.pdbx_seq_one_letter_code
_entity_poly.pdbx_strand_id
1 'polypeptide(L)'
;MIDNWQVVPGVVQQGHQIASGWANYSPYPKGSIAMQMPYFQALGLDLSALFNGTLNISIYPATFVMQHPTYTFREVHWTAAHPPETFSFSPCQLRFQSLQYEGFVYYPHPETKQRHFQNSAILEILAPPIAGIGYRDRVELALNPTEILIVNPQES
;
A
#
# COMPACT_ATOMS: atom_id res chain seq x y z
N MET A 1 -11.31 21.77 4.72
CA MET A 1 -10.56 21.00 5.73
C MET A 1 -9.10 21.24 5.41
N ILE A 2 -8.27 21.63 6.37
CA ILE A 2 -6.83 21.68 6.15
C ILE A 2 -6.37 20.22 6.28
N ASP A 3 -6.02 19.59 5.17
CA ASP A 3 -5.47 18.24 5.18
C ASP A 3 -4.09 18.32 5.84
N ASN A 4 -4.05 18.07 7.14
CA ASN A 4 -2.82 18.14 7.91
C ASN A 4 -2.04 16.84 7.69
N TRP A 5 -1.28 16.79 6.60
CA TRP A 5 -0.45 15.64 6.26
C TRP A 5 0.73 15.50 7.22
N GLN A 6 0.91 14.31 7.79
CA GLN A 6 2.13 13.92 8.49
C GLN A 6 3.14 13.39 7.47
N VAL A 7 4.31 14.01 7.39
CA VAL A 7 5.40 13.56 6.51
C VAL A 7 6.29 12.56 7.24
N VAL A 8 6.54 11.41 6.61
CA VAL A 8 7.36 10.32 7.15
C VAL A 8 8.43 9.94 6.12
N PRO A 9 9.72 9.91 6.49
CA PRO A 9 10.75 9.41 5.60
C PRO A 9 10.67 7.88 5.47
N GLY A 10 10.98 7.37 4.28
CA GLY A 10 10.98 5.94 4.02
C GLY A 10 12.06 5.51 3.02
N VAL A 11 12.27 4.21 2.95
CA VAL A 11 13.20 3.58 2.01
C VAL A 11 12.46 2.52 1.20
N VAL A 12 12.59 2.59 -0.13
CA VAL A 12 11.99 1.59 -1.03
C VAL A 12 12.65 0.24 -0.81
N GLN A 13 11.85 -0.79 -0.58
CA GLN A 13 12.27 -2.17 -0.34
C GLN A 13 11.80 -3.09 -1.45
N GLN A 14 12.55 -4.18 -1.63
CA GLN A 14 12.12 -5.26 -2.51
C GLN A 14 11.03 -6.09 -1.80
N GLY A 15 9.83 -6.12 -2.38
CA GLY A 15 8.75 -7.03 -1.96
C GLY A 15 8.85 -8.41 -2.60
N HIS A 16 7.89 -9.29 -2.31
CA HIS A 16 7.77 -10.61 -2.93
C HIS A 16 7.34 -10.58 -4.40
N GLN A 17 7.05 -9.41 -4.97
CA GLN A 17 6.67 -9.23 -6.38
C GLN A 17 5.37 -9.95 -6.80
N ILE A 18 4.54 -10.36 -5.81
CA ILE A 18 3.22 -10.98 -6.04
C ILE A 18 2.22 -9.94 -6.55
N ALA A 19 2.25 -8.72 -5.99
CA ALA A 19 1.39 -7.61 -6.37
C ALA A 19 1.52 -7.25 -7.85
N SER A 20 2.76 -7.16 -8.33
CA SER A 20 3.10 -6.85 -9.73
C SER A 20 3.06 -8.06 -10.67
N GLY A 21 2.91 -9.27 -10.15
CA GLY A 21 2.97 -10.50 -10.94
C GLY A 21 4.35 -10.82 -11.49
N TRP A 22 5.41 -10.15 -11.03
CA TRP A 22 6.79 -10.43 -11.46
C TRP A 22 7.45 -11.60 -10.72
N ALA A 23 6.80 -12.14 -9.68
CA ALA A 23 7.28 -13.33 -9.00
C ALA A 23 7.30 -14.54 -9.96
N ASN A 24 8.42 -15.27 -10.00
CA ASN A 24 8.61 -16.47 -10.83
C ASN A 24 7.51 -17.54 -10.63
N TYR A 25 6.90 -17.56 -9.44
CA TYR A 25 5.79 -18.46 -9.10
C TYR A 25 4.71 -17.66 -8.36
N SER A 26 3.88 -16.95 -9.13
CA SER A 26 2.68 -16.30 -8.60
C SER A 26 1.44 -17.16 -8.90
N PRO A 27 0.57 -17.45 -7.91
CA PRO A 27 -0.75 -18.04 -8.18
C PRO A 27 -1.69 -17.07 -8.93
N TYR A 28 -1.28 -15.80 -9.07
CA TYR A 28 -2.04 -14.74 -9.71
C TYR A 28 -1.39 -14.36 -11.06
N PRO A 29 -1.91 -14.86 -12.19
CA PRO A 29 -1.24 -14.77 -13.50
C PRO A 29 -1.09 -13.35 -14.05
N LYS A 30 -1.84 -12.37 -13.51
CA LYS A 30 -1.75 -10.95 -13.88
C LYS A 30 -1.17 -10.07 -12.75
N GLY A 31 -0.73 -10.67 -11.64
CA GLY A 31 -0.47 -9.97 -10.38
C GLY A 31 -1.76 -9.71 -9.58
N SER A 32 -1.66 -9.66 -8.25
CA SER A 32 -2.86 -9.53 -7.40
C SER A 32 -3.57 -8.20 -7.61
N ILE A 33 -2.83 -7.08 -7.75
CA ILE A 33 -3.43 -5.75 -7.91
C ILE A 33 -4.29 -5.68 -9.18
N ALA A 34 -3.75 -6.12 -10.32
CA ALA A 34 -4.50 -6.12 -11.58
C ALA A 34 -5.76 -7.02 -11.52
N MET A 35 -5.71 -8.13 -10.77
CA MET A 35 -6.87 -9.00 -10.57
C MET A 35 -7.91 -8.39 -9.62
N GLN A 36 -7.48 -7.62 -8.63
CA GLN A 36 -8.36 -7.00 -7.63
C GLN A 36 -9.00 -5.69 -8.13
N MET A 37 -8.32 -4.93 -8.99
CA MET A 37 -8.76 -3.62 -9.49
C MET A 37 -10.23 -3.57 -9.96
N PRO A 38 -10.75 -4.52 -10.77
CA PRO A 38 -12.16 -4.47 -11.20
C PRO A 38 -13.15 -4.49 -10.04
N TYR A 39 -12.81 -5.19 -8.95
CA TYR A 39 -13.66 -5.27 -7.76
C TYR A 39 -13.64 -3.95 -6.98
N PHE A 40 -12.47 -3.34 -6.81
CA PHE A 40 -12.37 -2.03 -6.13
C PHE A 40 -13.08 -0.92 -6.91
N GLN A 41 -12.98 -0.94 -8.24
CA GLN A 41 -13.69 0.01 -9.10
C GLN A 41 -15.21 -0.14 -8.97
N ALA A 42 -15.72 -1.38 -8.99
CA ALA A 42 -17.15 -1.65 -8.77
C ALA A 42 -17.64 -1.22 -7.38
N LEU A 43 -16.75 -1.19 -6.38
CA LEU A 43 -17.03 -0.75 -5.01
C LEU A 43 -16.82 0.76 -4.80
N GLY A 44 -16.45 1.52 -5.85
CA GLY A 44 -16.38 2.98 -5.83
C GLY A 44 -14.97 3.57 -5.71
N LEU A 45 -13.92 2.77 -5.86
CA LEU A 45 -12.53 3.25 -5.91
C LEU A 45 -11.87 2.89 -7.24
N ASP A 46 -11.72 3.87 -8.12
CA ASP A 46 -11.03 3.69 -9.40
C ASP A 46 -9.52 3.87 -9.25
N LEU A 47 -8.76 2.80 -9.51
CA LEU A 47 -7.29 2.76 -9.42
C LEU A 47 -6.64 2.62 -10.81
N SER A 48 -7.39 2.74 -11.89
CA SER A 48 -6.93 2.44 -13.26
C SER A 48 -5.75 3.30 -13.75
N ALA A 49 -5.55 4.48 -13.14
CA ALA A 49 -4.42 5.36 -13.43
C ALA A 49 -3.12 4.96 -12.70
N LEU A 50 -3.18 4.00 -11.76
CA LEU A 50 -2.03 3.58 -10.95
C LEU A 50 -1.32 2.38 -11.58
N PHE A 51 -0.06 2.19 -11.19
CA PHE A 51 0.70 1.01 -11.59
C PHE A 51 0.07 -0.26 -11.01
N ASN A 52 0.09 -1.36 -11.78
CA ASN A 52 -0.44 -2.66 -11.37
C ASN A 52 0.50 -3.40 -10.41
N GLY A 53 0.82 -2.78 -9.28
CA GLY A 53 1.72 -3.32 -8.26
C GLY A 53 1.92 -2.31 -7.13
N THR A 54 2.52 -2.75 -6.03
CA THR A 54 2.79 -1.91 -4.86
C THR A 54 4.28 -1.56 -4.76
N LEU A 55 4.56 -0.33 -4.32
CA LEU A 55 5.87 0.05 -3.81
C LEU A 55 5.90 -0.24 -2.31
N ASN A 56 6.80 -1.13 -1.89
CA ASN A 56 7.01 -1.41 -0.48
C ASN A 56 7.96 -0.37 0.10
N ILE A 57 7.50 0.43 1.06
CA ILE A 57 8.30 1.48 1.68
C ILE A 57 8.45 1.17 3.16
N SER A 58 9.70 0.95 3.57
CA SER A 58 10.05 0.78 4.97
C SER A 58 10.16 2.14 5.65
N ILE A 59 9.41 2.33 6.74
CA ILE A 59 9.49 3.50 7.64
C ILE A 59 10.23 3.19 8.95
N TYR A 60 10.90 2.04 9.03
CA TYR A 60 11.73 1.66 10.18
C TYR A 60 12.68 2.82 10.60
N PRO A 61 12.83 3.11 11.90
CA PRO A 61 12.37 2.30 13.05
C PRO A 61 10.92 2.53 13.47
N ALA A 62 10.20 3.44 12.81
CA ALA A 62 8.78 3.61 13.06
C ALA A 62 7.97 2.42 12.52
N THR A 63 6.80 2.24 13.10
CA THR A 63 5.75 1.35 12.60
C THR A 63 4.47 2.15 12.36
N PHE A 64 3.45 1.54 11.76
CA PHE A 64 2.17 2.19 11.55
C PHE A 64 0.99 1.33 12.04
N VAL A 65 -0.13 2.00 12.29
CA VAL A 65 -1.43 1.39 12.55
C VAL A 65 -2.47 2.05 11.65
N MET A 66 -3.21 1.25 10.88
CA MET A 66 -4.36 1.71 10.11
C MET A 66 -5.55 1.96 11.07
N GLN A 67 -6.11 3.17 11.07
CA GLN A 67 -7.16 3.62 11.99
C GLN A 67 -8.50 3.86 11.28
N HIS A 68 -8.61 4.95 10.52
CA HIS A 68 -9.84 5.40 9.88
C HIS A 68 -9.67 5.59 8.37
N PRO A 69 -9.34 4.53 7.62
CA PRO A 69 -9.08 4.64 6.19
C PRO A 69 -10.30 5.17 5.43
N THR A 70 -10.03 6.03 4.44
CA THR A 70 -11.05 6.59 3.54
C THR A 70 -11.93 5.50 2.90
N TYR A 71 -11.32 4.38 2.48
CA TYR A 71 -12.05 3.23 1.96
C TYR A 71 -11.76 1.98 2.77
N THR A 72 -12.80 1.19 3.05
CA THR A 72 -12.67 -0.18 3.56
C THR A 72 -13.66 -1.09 2.84
N PHE A 73 -13.15 -2.05 2.08
CA PHE A 73 -13.91 -3.05 1.39
C PHE A 73 -13.77 -4.38 2.12
N ARG A 74 -14.86 -4.84 2.74
CA ARG A 74 -14.90 -6.07 3.52
C ARG A 74 -15.29 -7.24 2.63
N GLU A 75 -14.69 -8.40 2.90
CA GLU A 75 -15.03 -9.67 2.28
C GLU A 75 -15.09 -9.62 0.74
N VAL A 76 -14.06 -9.06 0.11
CA VAL A 76 -13.98 -8.97 -1.35
C VAL A 76 -13.59 -10.33 -1.93
N HIS A 77 -14.50 -10.91 -2.71
CA HIS A 77 -14.31 -12.18 -3.43
C HIS A 77 -13.58 -11.98 -4.77
N TRP A 78 -12.30 -11.62 -4.72
CA TRP A 78 -11.53 -11.29 -5.94
C TRP A 78 -10.88 -12.50 -6.63
N THR A 79 -10.92 -13.69 -6.03
CA THR A 79 -10.41 -14.94 -6.61
C THR A 79 -11.09 -16.15 -5.97
N ALA A 80 -11.10 -17.29 -6.67
CA ALA A 80 -11.58 -18.57 -6.14
C ALA A 80 -10.50 -19.35 -5.35
N ALA A 81 -9.26 -18.86 -5.34
CA ALA A 81 -8.12 -19.57 -4.75
C ALA A 81 -8.09 -19.59 -3.22
N HIS A 82 -8.81 -18.66 -2.57
CA HIS A 82 -8.84 -18.51 -1.11
C HIS A 82 -10.15 -17.81 -0.67
N PRO A 83 -10.47 -17.80 0.64
CA PRO A 83 -11.59 -17.02 1.17
C PRO A 83 -11.48 -15.54 0.83
N PRO A 84 -12.61 -14.80 0.86
CA PRO A 84 -12.60 -13.37 0.60
C PRO A 84 -11.73 -12.61 1.61
N GLU A 85 -11.19 -11.48 1.17
CA GLU A 85 -10.24 -10.68 1.95
C GLU A 85 -10.76 -9.26 2.18
N THR A 86 -10.32 -8.61 3.25
CA THR A 86 -10.65 -7.20 3.54
C THR A 86 -9.49 -6.29 3.13
N PHE A 87 -9.81 -5.15 2.51
CA PHE A 87 -8.85 -4.17 2.03
C PHE A 87 -9.21 -2.78 2.52
N SER A 88 -8.22 -2.01 2.98
CA SER A 88 -8.37 -0.61 3.29
C SER A 88 -7.45 0.25 2.44
N PHE A 89 -7.91 1.45 2.12
CA PHE A 89 -7.16 2.43 1.34
C PHE A 89 -7.23 3.80 2.01
N SER A 90 -6.06 4.41 2.18
CA SER A 90 -5.90 5.77 2.67
C SER A 90 -5.14 6.60 1.65
N PRO A 91 -5.67 7.76 1.22
CA PRO A 91 -4.96 8.67 0.33
C PRO A 91 -3.59 9.03 0.92
N CYS A 92 -2.59 9.13 0.06
CA CYS A 92 -1.25 9.56 0.44
C CYS A 92 -0.55 10.27 -0.72
N GLN A 93 0.51 10.99 -0.38
CA GLN A 93 1.40 11.61 -1.35
C GLN A 93 2.80 11.03 -1.21
N LEU A 94 3.33 10.46 -2.28
CA LEU A 94 4.72 10.03 -2.33
C LEU A 94 5.56 11.13 -2.96
N ARG A 95 6.66 11.51 -2.30
CA ARG A 95 7.63 12.48 -2.81
C ARG A 95 8.95 11.82 -3.14
N PHE A 96 9.41 12.04 -4.36
CA PHE A 96 10.69 11.51 -4.87
C PHE A 96 11.28 12.49 -5.88
N GLN A 97 12.57 12.84 -5.73
CA GLN A 97 13.29 13.76 -6.61
C GLN A 97 12.53 15.07 -6.92
N SER A 98 12.00 15.72 -5.87
CA SER A 98 11.21 16.97 -5.97
C SER A 98 9.87 16.85 -6.71
N LEU A 99 9.47 15.65 -7.12
CA LEU A 99 8.16 15.36 -7.69
C LEU A 99 7.25 14.76 -6.62
N GLN A 100 5.95 15.01 -6.77
CA GLN A 100 4.91 14.47 -5.91
C GLN A 100 3.95 13.60 -6.73
N TYR A 101 3.58 12.46 -6.17
CA TYR A 101 2.70 11.47 -6.78
C TYR A 101 1.56 11.19 -5.81
N GLU A 102 0.34 11.49 -6.24
CA GLU A 102 -0.87 11.11 -5.51
C GLU A 102 -1.07 9.60 -5.64
N GLY A 103 -1.46 8.97 -4.53
CA GLY A 103 -1.64 7.53 -4.46
C GLY A 103 -2.43 7.10 -3.25
N PHE A 104 -2.36 5.81 -2.95
CA PHE A 104 -3.00 5.22 -1.79
C PHE A 104 -2.05 4.31 -1.04
N VAL A 105 -2.09 4.37 0.29
CA VAL A 105 -1.66 3.26 1.13
C VAL A 105 -2.67 2.14 0.90
N TYR A 106 -2.20 1.02 0.37
CA TYR A 106 -2.96 -0.21 0.19
C TYR A 106 -2.71 -1.12 1.38
N TYR A 107 -3.78 -1.44 2.12
CA TYR A 107 -3.68 -2.26 3.32
C TYR A 107 -4.57 -3.50 3.21
N PRO A 108 -4.01 -4.65 2.81
CA PRO A 108 -4.72 -5.92 2.92
C PRO A 108 -4.72 -6.41 4.37
N HIS A 109 -5.90 -6.60 4.97
CA HIS A 109 -6.03 -6.95 6.39
C HIS A 109 -5.51 -8.36 6.69
N PRO A 110 -4.47 -8.51 7.55
CA PRO A 110 -3.85 -9.79 7.86
C PRO A 110 -4.81 -10.83 8.44
N GLU A 111 -5.82 -10.39 9.21
CA GLU A 111 -6.78 -11.27 9.87
C GLU A 111 -7.59 -12.11 8.88
N THR A 112 -7.72 -11.61 7.64
CA THR A 112 -8.44 -12.30 6.56
C THR A 112 -7.53 -13.13 5.64
N LYS A 113 -6.20 -13.08 5.85
CA LYS A 113 -5.22 -13.81 5.03
C LYS A 113 -4.78 -15.11 5.71
N GLN A 114 -4.92 -16.23 5.02
CA GLN A 114 -4.55 -17.57 5.56
C GLN A 114 -3.05 -17.76 5.80
N ARG A 115 -2.21 -16.99 5.10
CA ARG A 115 -0.75 -16.98 5.25
C ARG A 115 -0.36 -15.54 5.01
N HIS A 116 0.26 -14.86 5.97
CA HIS A 116 1.27 -13.80 5.79
C HIS A 116 1.51 -13.08 7.13
N PHE A 117 2.79 -12.89 7.47
CA PHE A 117 3.25 -11.97 8.50
C PHE A 117 3.35 -10.58 7.86
N GLN A 118 2.54 -9.61 8.30
CA GLN A 118 2.76 -8.23 7.89
C GLN A 118 3.87 -7.62 8.75
N ASN A 119 4.82 -6.97 8.09
CA ASN A 119 5.79 -6.13 8.77
C ASN A 119 5.16 -4.75 8.97
N SER A 120 4.84 -4.40 10.21
CA SER A 120 4.22 -3.12 10.57
C SER A 120 5.11 -1.90 10.30
N ALA A 121 6.35 -2.08 9.86
CA ALA A 121 7.23 -1.02 9.38
C ALA A 121 7.19 -0.83 7.85
N ILE A 122 6.42 -1.64 7.10
CA ILE A 122 6.34 -1.55 5.62
C ILE A 122 4.94 -1.08 5.20
N LEU A 123 4.88 0.09 4.57
CA LEU A 123 3.69 0.56 3.87
C LEU A 123 3.73 0.08 2.41
N GLU A 124 2.64 -0.50 1.92
CA GLU A 124 2.46 -0.82 0.50
C GLU A 124 1.75 0.35 -0.19
N ILE A 125 2.41 1.01 -1.13
CA ILE A 125 1.88 2.18 -1.84
C ILE A 125 1.46 1.83 -3.26
N LEU A 126 0.23 2.18 -3.63
CA LEU A 126 -0.22 2.25 -5.01
C LEU A 126 -0.01 3.68 -5.51
N ALA A 127 0.77 3.83 -6.58
CA ALA A 127 1.08 5.12 -7.19
C ALA A 127 1.15 4.97 -8.72
N PRO A 128 1.07 6.07 -9.48
CA PRO A 128 1.41 6.07 -10.91
C PRO A 128 2.85 5.56 -11.13
N PRO A 129 3.22 5.17 -12.37
CA PRO A 129 4.61 4.84 -12.68
C PRO A 129 5.56 6.00 -12.34
N ILE A 130 6.58 5.72 -11.53
CA ILE A 130 7.58 6.71 -11.10
C ILE A 130 8.88 6.46 -11.85
N ALA A 131 9.30 7.40 -12.69
CA ALA A 131 10.51 7.27 -13.47
C ALA A 131 11.75 7.30 -12.56
N GLY A 132 12.68 6.36 -12.77
CA GLY A 132 13.98 6.33 -12.10
C GLY A 132 13.97 5.90 -10.64
N ILE A 133 12.82 5.53 -10.07
CA ILE A 133 12.77 4.96 -8.71
C ILE A 133 13.27 3.52 -8.72
N GLY A 134 14.07 3.17 -7.72
CA GLY A 134 14.62 1.84 -7.51
C GLY A 134 14.63 1.43 -6.05
N TYR A 135 15.08 0.20 -5.80
CA TYR A 135 15.26 -0.28 -4.44
C TYR A 135 16.34 0.54 -3.71
N ARG A 136 16.15 0.72 -2.40
CA ARG A 136 16.99 1.51 -1.49
C ARG A 136 16.92 3.03 -1.68
N ASP A 137 16.13 3.51 -2.64
CA ASP A 137 15.89 4.94 -2.76
C ASP A 137 15.15 5.48 -1.55
N ARG A 138 15.49 6.72 -1.18
CA ARG A 138 14.83 7.47 -0.12
C ARG A 138 13.66 8.24 -0.71
N VAL A 139 12.55 8.18 0.00
CA VAL A 139 11.30 8.86 -0.35
C VAL A 139 10.70 9.48 0.90
N GLU A 140 9.74 10.39 0.72
CA GLU A 140 8.89 10.86 1.80
C GLU A 140 7.44 10.49 1.49
N LEU A 141 6.69 10.09 2.52
CA LEU A 141 5.25 9.85 2.44
C LEU A 141 4.53 10.92 3.25
N ALA A 142 3.61 11.63 2.62
CA ALA A 142 2.63 12.45 3.31
C ALA A 142 1.38 11.59 3.56
N LEU A 143 1.05 11.37 4.83
CA LEU A 143 0.00 10.47 5.30
C LEU A 143 -1.02 11.24 6.13
N ASN A 144 -2.30 10.86 6.06
CA ASN A 144 -3.31 11.47 6.90
C ASN A 144 -3.23 10.88 8.33
N PRO A 145 -2.86 11.66 9.35
CA PRO A 145 -2.66 11.16 10.72
C PRO A 145 -3.96 10.71 11.39
N THR A 146 -5.13 11.06 10.86
CA THR A 146 -6.41 10.51 11.35
C THR A 146 -6.70 9.13 10.78
N GLU A 147 -6.09 8.77 9.65
CA GLU A 147 -6.29 7.46 9.01
C GLU A 147 -5.17 6.49 9.33
N ILE A 148 -3.93 6.99 9.46
CA ILE A 148 -2.74 6.19 9.71
C ILE A 148 -1.97 6.81 10.87
N LEU A 149 -1.89 6.08 11.97
CA LEU A 149 -1.07 6.45 13.12
C LEU A 149 0.36 5.93 12.91
N ILE A 150 1.33 6.84 13.00
CA ILE A 150 2.75 6.49 13.03
C ILE A 150 3.20 6.32 14.47
N VAL A 151 3.78 5.16 14.77
CA VAL A 151 4.30 4.80 16.08
C VAL A 151 5.82 4.79 16.01
N ASN A 152 6.43 5.81 16.59
CA ASN A 152 7.88 5.88 16.73
C ASN A 152 8.33 4.96 17.89
N PRO A 153 9.53 4.36 17.81
CA PRO A 153 10.11 3.67 18.95
C PRO A 153 10.22 4.65 20.13
N GLN A 154 9.98 4.20 21.35
CA GLN A 154 10.26 5.03 22.52
C GLN A 154 11.77 5.24 22.61
N GLU A 155 12.21 6.50 22.62
CA GLU A 155 13.56 6.83 23.03
C GLU A 155 13.72 6.38 24.49
N SER A 156 14.65 5.46 24.72
CA SER A 156 15.00 4.94 26.04
C SER A 156 15.90 5.93 26.78
#